data_AF-A0A6L8HFQ0-F1
#
_entry.id   AF-A0A6L8HFQ0-F1
#
_cell.length_a   1.000
_cell.length_b   1.000
_cell.length_c   1.000
_cell.angle_alpha   90.00
_cell.angle_beta   90.00
_cell.angle_gamma   90.00
#
_symmetry.space_group_name_H-M   'P 1'
#
loop_
_entity.id
_entity.type
_entity.pdbx_description
1 polymer ?
#
loop_
_entity_poly.entity_id
_entity_poly.type
_entity_poly.pdbx_seq_one_letter_code
_entity_poly.pdbx_strand_id
1 'polypeptide(L)'
;MGDHVAEHVAENEETLPQLLGDFAPIDVWQRHMNAVFYGLRGERVRELYQTFAAADYRLAYALAADYVQRATQRQKTDPEKGTGTLTIMEWGCGNGNLAACFLDHVKALDRDAVLYPRMQYVLIDASETVLDGARANAELAKHGDRVQFVQATVPDLQSFADGSIDRIFCNELWSELPTKLLLRKAGDVMEEHIRPNLKETRLIDYPDWAGLVQAFDEADIAGLKPLPAFLDDILWEREYHKIEAKDVPFRRLITDFLKLFDEELLMPVNVGAADSLKEAHRLLAPDALGFSSFDAGTADEAVLNDPEKPCYNLVGGQFSFMVNLALLEDVAKQVGGGQVTIEPQKEFVGRSLGVNVMSLMDVLASHPQLPKEPWEIDRLILKTVEAVNAGYVSPYERIIDLPLSTETPEETRRELEQLLAQQAKQGVPDTVAYLAEEEVMKAAGHLEELGYDRSILQAAFLAPPQPVDYFHFRMGPDA
;
A
#
# COMPACT_ATOMS: atom_id res chain seq x y z
N MET A 1 -20.09 0.07 25.55
CA MET A 1 -21.22 -0.73 25.02
C MET A 1 -20.56 -1.56 23.93
N GLY A 2 -19.90 -2.68 24.24
CA GLY A 2 -20.40 -3.82 24.98
C GLY A 2 -21.06 -4.75 23.96
N ASP A 3 -20.29 -5.73 23.50
CA ASP A 3 -20.62 -6.82 22.55
C ASP A 3 -20.83 -6.44 21.07
N HIS A 4 -19.89 -6.89 20.22
CA HIS A 4 -20.10 -7.65 18.98
C HIS A 4 -18.81 -7.69 18.12
N VAL A 5 -17.80 -8.44 18.56
CA VAL A 5 -16.96 -9.20 17.63
C VAL A 5 -17.26 -10.66 17.95
N ALA A 6 -18.43 -11.10 17.51
CA ALA A 6 -18.82 -12.49 17.61
C ALA A 6 -17.98 -13.27 16.60
N GLU A 7 -17.19 -14.21 17.12
CA GLU A 7 -16.81 -15.45 16.43
C GLU A 7 -17.92 -15.87 15.47
N HIS A 8 -17.72 -15.64 14.17
CA HIS A 8 -18.52 -16.30 13.14
C HIS A 8 -17.85 -17.62 12.79
N VAL A 9 -17.92 -18.55 13.74
CA VAL A 9 -17.84 -19.97 13.42
C VAL A 9 -19.10 -20.65 13.96
N ALA A 10 -19.84 -21.20 13.01
CA ALA A 10 -20.81 -22.28 13.13
C ALA A 10 -22.19 -21.98 13.71
N GLU A 11 -23.11 -21.52 12.85
CA GLU A 11 -24.46 -22.11 12.77
C GLU A 11 -24.96 -22.15 11.31
N ASN A 12 -24.29 -22.97 10.48
CA ASN A 12 -24.87 -23.73 9.35
C ASN A 12 -23.73 -24.36 8.51
N GLU A 13 -23.95 -25.61 8.08
CA GLU A 13 -23.19 -26.40 7.08
C GLU A 13 -22.37 -27.59 7.64
N GLU A 14 -23.03 -28.75 7.75
CA GLU A 14 -22.41 -30.09 7.79
C GLU A 14 -21.81 -30.49 6.42
N THR A 15 -21.01 -29.63 5.78
CA THR A 15 -20.32 -29.96 4.52
C THR A 15 -18.83 -29.72 4.68
N LEU A 16 -18.03 -30.75 4.42
CA LEU A 16 -16.58 -30.67 4.56
C LEU A 16 -16.01 -29.80 3.41
N PRO A 17 -15.18 -28.80 3.70
CA PRO A 17 -14.60 -27.95 2.68
C PRO A 17 -13.71 -28.78 1.74
N GLN A 18 -13.68 -28.40 0.47
CA GLN A 18 -12.95 -29.12 -0.58
C GLN A 18 -11.56 -28.51 -0.75
N LEU A 19 -10.54 -29.36 -0.72
CA LEU A 19 -9.14 -28.97 -0.71
C LEU A 19 -8.76 -28.37 -2.06
N LEU A 20 -8.38 -27.09 -2.05
CA LEU A 20 -7.81 -26.43 -3.21
C LEU A 20 -6.27 -26.55 -3.23
N GLY A 21 -5.66 -26.75 -2.06
CA GLY A 21 -4.23 -27.01 -1.89
C GLY A 21 -3.91 -27.60 -0.53
N ASP A 22 -2.62 -27.78 -0.23
CA ASP A 22 -2.11 -28.32 1.03
C ASP A 22 -1.80 -27.23 2.08
N PHE A 23 -1.55 -27.64 3.34
CA PHE A 23 -1.00 -26.73 4.33
C PHE A 23 0.40 -26.27 3.95
N ALA A 24 0.61 -24.97 3.88
CA ALA A 24 1.91 -24.35 3.67
C ALA A 24 2.05 -23.06 4.50
N PRO A 25 3.27 -22.58 4.75
CA PRO A 25 3.49 -21.28 5.38
C PRO A 25 2.73 -20.18 4.65
N ILE A 26 2.18 -19.23 5.41
CA ILE A 26 1.37 -18.16 4.83
C ILE A 26 2.11 -17.32 3.79
N ASP A 27 3.43 -17.11 3.90
CA ASP A 27 4.22 -16.38 2.90
C ASP A 27 4.33 -17.12 1.55
N VAL A 28 4.20 -18.45 1.55
CA VAL A 28 4.13 -19.25 0.33
C VAL A 28 2.80 -19.03 -0.37
N TRP A 29 1.69 -19.12 0.39
CA TRP A 29 0.35 -18.87 -0.14
C TRP A 29 0.16 -17.42 -0.56
N GLN A 30 0.69 -16.44 0.17
CA GLN A 30 0.66 -15.03 -0.24
C GLN A 30 1.29 -14.86 -1.62
N ARG A 31 2.52 -15.36 -1.84
CA ARG A 31 3.19 -15.24 -3.14
C ARG A 31 2.37 -15.88 -4.27
N HIS A 32 1.81 -17.07 -4.00
CA HIS A 32 0.97 -17.78 -4.94
C HIS A 32 -0.30 -16.97 -5.27
N MET A 33 -1.01 -16.50 -4.25
CA MET A 33 -2.22 -15.70 -4.40
C MET A 33 -1.94 -14.38 -5.11
N ASN A 34 -0.81 -13.72 -4.87
CA ASN A 34 -0.44 -12.51 -5.61
C ASN A 34 -0.32 -12.81 -7.11
N ALA A 35 0.34 -13.91 -7.50
CA ALA A 35 0.48 -14.28 -8.91
C ALA A 35 -0.89 -14.57 -9.56
N VAL A 36 -1.75 -15.34 -8.88
CA VAL A 36 -3.10 -15.65 -9.36
C VAL A 36 -3.96 -14.38 -9.42
N PHE A 37 -3.93 -13.54 -8.38
CA PHE A 37 -4.69 -12.31 -8.28
C PHE A 37 -4.32 -11.33 -9.37
N TYR A 38 -3.04 -10.97 -9.52
CA TYR A 38 -2.61 -10.03 -10.56
C TYR A 38 -2.79 -10.60 -11.97
N GLY A 39 -2.67 -11.92 -12.15
CA GLY A 39 -2.96 -12.56 -13.44
C GLY A 39 -4.43 -12.50 -13.83
N LEU A 40 -5.35 -12.70 -12.88
CA LEU A 40 -6.80 -12.71 -13.13
C LEU A 40 -7.43 -11.32 -13.09
N ARG A 41 -6.93 -10.44 -12.21
CA ARG A 41 -7.53 -9.15 -11.85
C ARG A 41 -6.61 -7.95 -12.12
N GLY A 42 -5.41 -8.15 -12.69
CA GLY A 42 -4.40 -7.10 -12.94
C GLY A 42 -4.93 -5.84 -13.61
N GLU A 43 -5.79 -5.99 -14.62
CA GLU A 43 -6.42 -4.88 -15.35
C GLU A 43 -7.44 -4.09 -14.49
N ARG A 44 -7.91 -4.68 -13.40
CA ARG A 44 -8.95 -4.18 -12.49
C ARG A 44 -8.43 -3.96 -11.07
N VAL A 45 -7.11 -3.97 -10.85
CA VAL A 45 -6.48 -3.81 -9.51
C VAL A 45 -6.99 -2.55 -8.81
N ARG A 46 -7.25 -1.48 -9.55
CA ARG A 46 -7.77 -0.22 -8.99
C ARG A 46 -9.19 -0.28 -8.45
N GLU A 47 -9.97 -1.27 -8.89
CA GLU A 47 -11.30 -1.51 -8.32
C GLU A 47 -11.21 -2.15 -6.93
N LEU A 48 -10.03 -2.67 -6.56
CA LEU A 48 -9.79 -3.41 -5.31
C LEU A 48 -8.80 -2.69 -4.39
N TYR A 49 -7.89 -1.89 -4.95
CA TYR A 49 -6.86 -1.14 -4.22
C TYR A 49 -6.77 0.29 -4.73
N GLN A 50 -7.01 1.24 -3.82
CA GLN A 50 -6.69 2.66 -4.00
C GLN A 50 -5.48 2.98 -3.13
N THR A 51 -4.41 3.50 -3.74
CA THR A 51 -3.15 3.83 -3.05
C THR A 51 -2.96 5.34 -3.00
N PHE A 52 -2.29 5.84 -1.95
CA PHE A 52 -2.06 7.29 -1.78
C PHE A 52 -1.24 7.91 -2.93
N ALA A 53 -0.53 7.07 -3.69
CA ALA A 53 0.27 7.46 -4.83
C ALA A 53 -0.44 7.30 -6.19
N ALA A 54 -1.57 6.56 -6.25
CA ALA A 54 -2.21 6.21 -7.52
C ALA A 54 -2.84 7.42 -8.23
N ALA A 55 -3.30 8.41 -7.48
CA ALA A 55 -4.10 9.49 -8.06
C ALA A 55 -3.91 10.85 -7.41
N ASP A 56 -3.65 10.92 -6.11
CA ASP A 56 -3.27 12.18 -5.49
C ASP A 56 -1.80 12.54 -5.78
N TYR A 57 -1.51 13.83 -5.89
CA TYR A 57 -0.19 14.35 -6.24
C TYR A 57 0.64 14.75 -5.03
N ARG A 58 0.01 14.90 -3.85
CA ARG A 58 0.62 15.57 -2.69
C ARG A 58 1.77 14.77 -2.08
N LEU A 59 1.66 13.44 -2.06
CA LEU A 59 2.77 12.57 -1.64
C LEU A 59 3.99 12.76 -2.57
N ALA A 60 3.77 12.73 -3.88
CA ALA A 60 4.83 12.93 -4.87
C ALA A 60 5.47 14.33 -4.77
N TYR A 61 4.66 15.36 -4.51
CA TYR A 61 5.15 16.74 -4.29
C TYR A 61 5.99 16.83 -3.02
N ALA A 62 5.57 16.21 -1.92
CA ALA A 62 6.33 16.16 -0.68
C ALA A 62 7.69 15.47 -0.87
N LEU A 63 7.71 14.33 -1.56
CA LEU A 63 8.93 13.64 -1.94
C LEU A 63 9.85 14.48 -2.84
N ALA A 64 9.28 15.18 -3.82
CA ALA A 64 10.03 16.05 -4.73
C ALA A 64 10.63 17.26 -4.01
N ALA A 65 9.88 17.90 -3.10
CA ALA A 65 10.36 19.02 -2.30
C ALA A 65 11.51 18.60 -1.37
N ASP A 66 11.35 17.49 -0.65
CA ASP A 66 12.40 16.90 0.20
C ASP A 66 13.65 16.56 -0.62
N TYR A 67 13.48 15.90 -1.77
CA TYR A 67 14.57 15.53 -2.65
C TYR A 67 15.33 16.76 -3.19
N VAL A 68 14.63 17.75 -3.75
CA VAL A 68 15.27 18.97 -4.29
C VAL A 68 16.02 19.72 -3.21
N GLN A 69 15.44 19.86 -2.02
CA GLN A 69 16.09 20.52 -0.88
C GLN A 69 17.40 19.82 -0.52
N ARG A 70 17.36 18.50 -0.31
CA ARG A 70 18.54 17.71 0.07
C ARG A 70 19.58 17.63 -1.03
N ALA A 71 19.19 17.39 -2.28
CA ALA A 71 20.08 17.30 -3.42
C ALA A 71 20.83 18.63 -3.64
N THR A 72 20.11 19.76 -3.53
CA THR A 72 20.70 21.10 -3.64
C THR A 72 21.69 21.36 -2.49
N GLN A 73 21.33 20.98 -1.26
CA GLN A 73 22.22 21.12 -0.11
C GLN A 73 23.49 20.27 -0.23
N ARG A 74 23.35 19.04 -0.73
CA ARG A 74 24.48 18.15 -1.05
C ARG A 74 25.42 18.80 -2.07
N GLN A 75 24.89 19.32 -3.17
CA GLN A 75 25.70 19.98 -4.21
C GLN A 75 26.44 21.22 -3.72
N LYS A 76 25.83 22.00 -2.81
CA LYS A 76 26.49 23.15 -2.18
C LYS A 76 27.64 22.72 -1.27
N THR A 77 27.51 21.57 -0.62
CA THR A 77 28.51 21.04 0.32
C THR A 77 29.66 20.36 -0.41
N ASP A 78 29.36 19.67 -1.52
CA ASP A 78 30.33 18.96 -2.34
C ASP A 78 30.00 19.12 -3.84
N PRO A 79 30.56 20.17 -4.50
CA PRO A 79 30.27 20.45 -5.91
C PRO A 79 30.73 19.35 -6.87
N GLU A 80 31.74 18.55 -6.52
CA GLU A 80 32.26 17.48 -7.39
C GLU A 80 31.28 16.30 -7.50
N LYS A 81 30.48 16.06 -6.46
CA LYS A 81 29.34 15.13 -6.49
C LYS A 81 28.16 15.65 -7.32
N GLY A 82 28.21 16.92 -7.70
CA GLY A 82 27.18 17.62 -8.46
C GLY A 82 27.20 17.43 -9.97
N THR A 83 27.92 16.45 -10.55
CA THR A 83 28.00 16.32 -12.02
C THR A 83 27.50 14.99 -12.60
N GLY A 84 27.27 13.96 -11.79
CA GLY A 84 26.83 12.63 -12.25
C GLY A 84 25.33 12.51 -12.58
N THR A 85 24.91 11.42 -13.21
CA THR A 85 23.47 11.11 -13.35
C THR A 85 22.84 10.89 -11.97
N LEU A 86 21.61 11.37 -11.79
CA LEU A 86 20.82 11.19 -10.56
C LEU A 86 19.78 10.10 -10.80
N THR A 87 20.13 8.86 -10.46
CA THR A 87 19.23 7.71 -10.68
C THR A 87 18.28 7.56 -9.50
N ILE A 88 16.98 7.62 -9.77
CA ILE A 88 15.91 7.37 -8.81
C ILE A 88 15.20 6.09 -9.20
N MET A 89 14.92 5.23 -8.22
CA MET A 89 14.09 4.04 -8.42
C MET A 89 12.75 4.18 -7.70
N GLU A 90 11.70 3.66 -8.33
CA GLU A 90 10.41 3.39 -7.70
C GLU A 90 10.13 1.89 -7.79
N TRP A 91 9.99 1.24 -6.64
CA TRP A 91 9.70 -0.18 -6.51
C TRP A 91 8.21 -0.40 -6.29
N GLY A 92 7.58 -1.23 -7.14
CA GLY A 92 6.13 -1.39 -7.14
C GLY A 92 5.46 -0.13 -7.70
N CYS A 93 5.82 0.26 -8.92
CA CYS A 93 5.52 1.59 -9.44
C CYS A 93 4.04 1.85 -9.77
N GLY A 94 3.19 0.84 -9.67
CA GLY A 94 1.77 0.92 -9.99
C GLY A 94 1.52 1.57 -11.35
N ASN A 95 0.68 2.60 -11.39
CA ASN A 95 0.33 3.29 -12.63
C ASN A 95 1.29 4.43 -13.04
N GLY A 96 2.43 4.58 -12.37
CA GLY A 96 3.43 5.62 -12.63
C GLY A 96 2.98 7.05 -12.28
N ASN A 97 1.89 7.23 -11.53
CA ASN A 97 1.42 8.56 -11.11
C ASN A 97 2.39 9.24 -10.15
N LEU A 98 3.00 8.47 -9.22
CA LEU A 98 4.03 8.99 -8.32
C LEU A 98 5.21 9.57 -9.11
N ALA A 99 5.79 8.77 -10.03
CA ALA A 99 6.86 9.20 -10.92
C ALA A 99 6.49 10.46 -11.71
N ALA A 100 5.30 10.51 -12.32
CA ALA A 100 4.85 11.65 -13.11
C ALA A 100 4.78 12.93 -12.27
N CYS A 101 4.05 12.89 -11.16
CA CYS A 101 3.86 14.04 -10.28
C CYS A 101 5.19 14.49 -9.64
N PHE A 102 6.04 13.54 -9.26
CA PHE A 102 7.36 13.81 -8.71
C PHE A 102 8.23 14.55 -9.73
N LEU A 103 8.33 14.04 -10.97
CA LEU A 103 9.16 14.64 -12.02
C LEU A 103 8.67 16.02 -12.44
N ASP A 104 7.35 16.22 -12.56
CA ASP A 104 6.74 17.53 -12.80
C ASP A 104 7.10 18.52 -11.70
N HIS A 105 6.98 18.10 -10.43
CA HIS A 105 7.27 18.99 -9.30
C HIS A 105 8.76 19.30 -9.18
N VAL A 106 9.64 18.31 -9.35
CA VAL A 106 11.09 18.55 -9.38
C VAL A 106 11.44 19.55 -10.49
N LYS A 107 10.89 19.38 -11.69
CA LYS A 107 11.11 20.31 -12.81
C LYS A 107 10.63 21.73 -12.48
N ALA A 108 9.53 21.89 -11.74
CA ALA A 108 9.02 23.18 -11.32
C ALA A 108 9.88 23.84 -10.22
N LEU A 109 10.44 23.04 -9.30
CA LEU A 109 11.31 23.51 -8.21
C LEU A 109 12.74 23.81 -8.68
N ASP A 110 13.26 23.04 -9.65
CA ASP A 110 14.62 23.16 -10.19
C ASP A 110 14.75 24.32 -11.19
N ARG A 111 14.61 25.56 -10.70
CA ARG A 111 14.60 26.78 -11.51
C ARG A 111 15.87 27.02 -12.33
N ASP A 112 17.00 26.53 -11.83
CA ASP A 112 18.31 26.69 -12.48
C ASP A 112 18.67 25.49 -13.37
N ALA A 113 17.78 24.49 -13.47
CA ALA A 113 17.95 23.28 -14.27
C ALA A 113 19.24 22.50 -13.91
N VAL A 114 19.56 22.39 -12.62
CA VAL A 114 20.78 21.74 -12.12
C VAL A 114 20.56 20.28 -11.68
N LEU A 115 19.30 19.90 -11.43
CA LEU A 115 18.90 18.56 -10.99
C LEU A 115 18.15 17.82 -12.11
N TYR A 116 16.98 18.33 -12.51
CA TYR A 116 16.03 17.66 -13.40
C TYR A 116 16.65 17.19 -14.74
N PRO A 117 17.55 17.96 -15.40
CA PRO A 117 18.18 17.48 -16.63
C PRO A 117 19.07 16.25 -16.48
N ARG A 118 19.52 15.93 -15.26
CA ARG A 118 20.41 14.80 -14.95
C ARG A 118 19.68 13.59 -14.39
N MET A 119 18.37 13.69 -14.18
CA MET A 119 17.60 12.63 -13.55
C MET A 119 17.34 11.49 -14.52
N GLN A 120 17.47 10.27 -14.00
CA GLN A 120 16.96 9.04 -14.63
C GLN A 120 16.05 8.37 -13.62
N TYR A 121 14.78 8.20 -13.97
CA TYR A 121 13.75 7.62 -13.12
C TYR A 121 13.45 6.21 -13.62
N VAL A 122 13.63 5.21 -12.76
CA VAL A 122 13.49 3.80 -13.08
C VAL A 122 12.28 3.25 -12.35
N LEU A 123 11.23 2.93 -13.11
CA LEU A 123 10.03 2.27 -12.61
C LEU A 123 10.24 0.76 -12.67
N ILE A 124 10.08 0.10 -11.52
CA ILE A 124 10.30 -1.33 -11.35
C ILE A 124 9.02 -2.00 -10.86
N ASP A 125 8.59 -3.04 -11.56
CA ASP A 125 7.48 -3.89 -11.15
C ASP A 125 7.68 -5.33 -11.64
N ALA A 126 7.11 -6.31 -10.95
CA ALA A 126 7.16 -7.70 -11.37
C ALA A 126 6.19 -7.99 -12.54
N SER A 127 5.12 -7.19 -12.64
CA SER A 127 4.05 -7.35 -13.62
C SER A 127 4.25 -6.45 -14.84
N GLU A 128 4.46 -7.05 -16.01
CA GLU A 128 4.54 -6.30 -17.27
C GLU A 128 3.23 -5.55 -17.57
N THR A 129 2.07 -6.09 -17.17
CA THR A 129 0.77 -5.42 -17.31
C THR A 129 0.71 -4.13 -16.49
N VAL A 130 1.29 -4.11 -15.29
CA VAL A 130 1.39 -2.89 -14.47
C VAL A 130 2.30 -1.88 -15.15
N LEU A 131 3.47 -2.32 -15.65
CA LEU A 131 4.39 -1.47 -16.39
C LEU A 131 3.77 -0.89 -17.67
N ASP A 132 2.96 -1.66 -18.40
CA ASP A 132 2.21 -1.18 -19.56
C ASP A 132 1.21 -0.10 -19.18
N GLY A 133 0.52 -0.27 -18.04
CA GLY A 133 -0.33 0.76 -17.45
C GLY A 133 0.43 2.05 -17.12
N ALA A 134 1.63 1.94 -16.54
CA ALA A 134 2.49 3.08 -16.26
C ALA A 134 3.00 3.76 -17.55
N ARG A 135 3.36 2.98 -18.59
CA ARG A 135 3.75 3.52 -19.91
C ARG A 135 2.62 4.28 -20.60
N ALA A 136 1.37 3.86 -20.37
CA ALA A 136 0.19 4.53 -20.92
C ALA A 136 -0.20 5.81 -20.15
N ASN A 137 0.45 6.12 -19.02
CA ASN A 137 0.18 7.32 -18.25
C ASN A 137 0.63 8.59 -19.02
N ALA A 138 -0.35 9.40 -19.43
CA ALA A 138 -0.12 10.60 -20.24
C ALA A 138 0.74 11.67 -19.54
N GLU A 139 0.67 11.74 -18.21
CA GLU A 139 1.46 12.68 -17.42
C GLU A 139 2.92 12.22 -17.38
N LEU A 140 3.17 10.92 -17.19
CA LEU A 140 4.51 10.35 -17.21
C LEU A 140 5.17 10.45 -18.59
N ALA A 141 4.40 10.32 -19.67
CA ALA A 141 4.88 10.41 -21.05
C ALA A 141 5.60 11.74 -21.36
N LYS A 142 5.28 12.83 -20.62
CA LYS A 142 5.97 14.13 -20.72
C LYS A 142 7.46 14.06 -20.37
N HIS A 143 7.87 13.01 -19.65
CA HIS A 143 9.22 12.78 -19.15
C HIS A 143 9.92 11.58 -19.80
N GLY A 144 9.41 11.07 -20.93
CA GLY A 144 9.86 9.79 -21.50
C GLY A 144 11.37 9.68 -21.79
N ASP A 145 12.09 10.78 -21.99
CA ASP A 145 13.56 10.80 -22.15
C ASP A 145 14.35 10.56 -20.85
N ARG A 146 13.66 10.57 -19.71
CA ARG A 146 14.22 10.37 -18.36
C ARG A 146 13.70 9.11 -17.69
N VAL A 147 12.78 8.38 -18.32
CA VAL A 147 12.07 7.29 -17.68
C VAL A 147 12.49 5.96 -18.29
N GLN A 148 12.80 5.00 -17.43
CA GLN A 148 13.06 3.61 -17.78
C GLN A 148 12.06 2.70 -17.06
N PHE A 149 11.59 1.68 -17.75
CA PHE A 149 10.72 0.64 -17.18
C PHE A 149 11.49 -0.68 -17.12
N VAL A 150 11.47 -1.35 -15.98
CA VAL A 150 12.19 -2.61 -15.78
C VAL A 150 11.27 -3.62 -15.11
N GLN A 151 11.03 -4.74 -15.80
CA GLN A 151 10.35 -5.88 -15.20
C GLN A 151 11.33 -6.64 -14.29
N ALA A 152 11.14 -6.52 -12.99
CA ALA A 152 11.93 -7.22 -11.98
C ALA A 152 11.17 -7.32 -10.66
N THR A 153 11.55 -8.27 -9.80
CA THR A 153 11.00 -8.42 -8.45
C THR A 153 12.01 -7.90 -7.44
N VAL A 154 11.58 -7.23 -6.38
CA VAL A 154 12.45 -6.91 -5.23
C VAL A 154 12.51 -8.14 -4.32
N PRO A 155 13.71 -8.61 -3.92
CA PRO A 155 15.02 -7.96 -3.97
C PRO A 155 15.91 -8.30 -5.18
N ASP A 156 15.41 -8.96 -6.22
CA ASP A 156 16.21 -9.47 -7.34
C ASP A 156 16.59 -8.39 -8.39
N LEU A 157 17.39 -7.39 -8.00
CA LEU A 157 17.80 -6.27 -8.85
C LEU A 157 19.28 -6.33 -9.29
N GLN A 158 19.77 -7.54 -9.61
CA GLN A 158 21.18 -7.81 -9.96
C GLN A 158 21.68 -7.10 -11.23
N SER A 159 20.77 -6.62 -12.09
CA SER A 159 21.10 -5.85 -13.29
C SER A 159 21.64 -4.45 -12.96
N PHE A 160 21.46 -3.98 -11.72
CA PHE A 160 21.95 -2.69 -11.25
C PHE A 160 23.20 -2.86 -10.39
N ALA A 161 24.19 -2.01 -10.65
CA ALA A 161 25.46 -2.02 -9.93
C ALA A 161 25.29 -1.55 -8.48
N ASP A 162 26.10 -2.12 -7.58
CA ASP A 162 26.20 -1.65 -6.20
C ASP A 162 26.54 -0.16 -6.15
N GLY A 163 25.93 0.57 -5.23
CA GLY A 163 26.21 1.99 -5.00
C GLY A 163 25.93 2.92 -6.18
N SER A 164 24.96 2.58 -7.04
CA SER A 164 24.66 3.35 -8.26
C SER A 164 23.39 4.20 -8.20
N ILE A 165 22.60 4.06 -7.12
CA ILE A 165 21.27 4.67 -7.00
C ILE A 165 21.29 5.83 -6.00
N ASP A 166 20.69 6.95 -6.38
CA ASP A 166 20.66 8.18 -5.59
C ASP A 166 19.49 8.21 -4.60
N ARG A 167 18.35 7.66 -5.02
CA ARG A 167 17.12 7.65 -4.22
C ARG A 167 16.26 6.46 -4.60
N ILE A 168 15.62 5.85 -3.60
CA ILE A 168 14.67 4.77 -3.81
C ILE A 168 13.35 5.14 -3.12
N PHE A 169 12.24 4.95 -3.82
CA PHE A 169 10.89 5.05 -3.31
C PHE A 169 10.18 3.70 -3.39
N CYS A 170 9.35 3.44 -2.40
CA CYS A 170 8.56 2.23 -2.24
C CYS A 170 7.22 2.67 -1.64
N ASN A 171 6.09 2.50 -2.34
CA ASN A 171 4.78 2.90 -1.83
C ASN A 171 3.84 1.70 -1.87
N GLU A 172 3.33 1.31 -0.70
CA GLU A 172 2.35 0.26 -0.52
C GLU A 172 2.77 -1.06 -1.17
N LEU A 173 4.06 -1.39 -1.00
CA LEU A 173 4.64 -2.62 -1.53
C LEU A 173 4.95 -3.59 -0.39
N TRP A 174 5.41 -3.13 0.77
CA TRP A 174 5.86 -4.03 1.84
C TRP A 174 4.76 -4.88 2.42
N SER A 175 3.54 -4.36 2.47
CA SER A 175 2.33 -5.09 2.86
C SER A 175 2.01 -6.27 1.92
N GLU A 176 2.46 -6.21 0.66
CA GLU A 176 2.25 -7.23 -0.37
C GLU A 176 3.47 -8.15 -0.59
N LEU A 177 4.59 -7.86 0.06
CA LEU A 177 5.77 -8.71 0.03
C LEU A 177 5.65 -9.90 1.00
N PRO A 178 6.37 -11.01 0.74
CA PRO A 178 6.37 -12.20 1.59
C PRO A 178 6.48 -11.86 3.08
N THR A 179 5.47 -12.26 3.85
CA THR A 179 5.38 -12.04 5.30
C THR A 179 5.09 -13.34 6.03
N LYS A 180 5.96 -13.68 6.98
CA LYS A 180 5.75 -14.81 7.88
C LYS A 180 4.91 -14.36 9.07
N LEU A 181 4.07 -15.23 9.60
CA LEU A 181 3.37 -15.01 10.86
C LEU A 181 3.92 -15.97 11.90
N LEU A 182 4.64 -15.40 12.87
CA LEU A 182 5.34 -16.16 13.89
C LEU A 182 4.75 -15.86 15.27
N LEU A 183 4.73 -16.86 16.14
CA LEU A 183 4.43 -16.68 17.57
C LEU A 183 5.40 -17.49 18.41
N ARG A 184 5.52 -17.14 19.69
CA ARG A 184 6.26 -17.97 20.67
C ARG A 184 5.29 -18.82 21.46
N LYS A 185 5.59 -20.08 21.70
CA LYS A 185 4.79 -20.96 22.55
C LYS A 185 5.69 -21.94 23.30
N ALA A 186 5.65 -21.90 24.63
CA ALA A 186 6.47 -22.75 25.50
C ALA A 186 7.97 -22.69 25.16
N GLY A 187 8.48 -21.50 24.81
CA GLY A 187 9.86 -21.28 24.40
C GLY A 187 10.23 -21.69 22.96
N ASP A 188 9.32 -22.33 22.21
CA ASP A 188 9.48 -22.61 20.79
C ASP A 188 8.94 -21.47 19.93
N VAL A 189 9.42 -21.36 18.69
CA VAL A 189 8.85 -20.48 17.65
C VAL A 189 7.94 -21.32 16.76
N MET A 190 6.70 -20.87 16.62
CA MET A 190 5.69 -21.48 15.76
C MET A 190 5.42 -20.56 14.56
N GLU A 191 5.16 -21.16 13.41
CA GLU A 191 4.77 -20.47 12.17
C GLU A 191 3.32 -20.81 11.82
N GLU A 192 2.55 -19.81 11.37
CA GLU A 192 1.22 -20.03 10.83
C GLU A 192 1.31 -20.67 9.43
N HIS A 193 0.72 -21.85 9.32
CA HIS A 193 0.47 -22.53 8.07
C HIS A 193 -1.01 -22.42 7.74
N ILE A 194 -1.33 -22.15 6.48
CA ILE A 194 -2.70 -22.06 6.01
C ILE A 194 -2.95 -23.01 4.86
N ARG A 195 -4.22 -23.37 4.66
CA ARG A 195 -4.69 -24.22 3.58
C ARG A 195 -5.90 -23.58 2.90
N PRO A 196 -5.89 -23.39 1.57
CA PRO A 196 -7.04 -22.89 0.83
C PRO A 196 -8.05 -24.01 0.58
N ASN A 197 -9.32 -23.69 0.77
CA ASN A 197 -10.43 -24.59 0.50
C ASN A 197 -11.59 -23.85 -0.16
N LEU A 198 -12.51 -24.56 -0.79
CA LEU A 198 -13.80 -24.01 -1.23
C LEU A 198 -14.95 -24.71 -0.52
N LYS A 199 -16.07 -23.98 -0.35
CA LYS A 199 -17.32 -24.57 0.15
C LYS A 199 -17.79 -25.65 -0.81
N GLU A 200 -18.30 -26.77 -0.27
CA GLU A 200 -18.85 -27.87 -1.07
C GLU A 200 -19.98 -27.39 -2.01
N THR A 201 -20.74 -26.38 -1.60
CA THR A 201 -21.80 -25.76 -2.40
C THR A 201 -21.30 -25.16 -3.71
N ARG A 202 -20.02 -24.80 -3.81
CA ARG A 202 -19.39 -24.26 -5.03
C ARG A 202 -18.96 -25.35 -6.01
N LEU A 203 -18.93 -26.63 -5.62
CA LEU A 203 -18.54 -27.73 -6.52
C LEU A 203 -19.42 -27.82 -7.76
N ILE A 204 -20.69 -27.42 -7.66
CA ILE A 204 -21.61 -27.39 -8.81
C ILE A 204 -21.13 -26.47 -9.93
N ASP A 205 -20.36 -25.44 -9.59
CA ASP A 205 -19.80 -24.47 -10.52
C ASP A 205 -18.51 -25.00 -11.20
N TYR A 206 -17.90 -26.06 -10.64
CA TYR A 206 -16.64 -26.64 -11.10
C TYR A 206 -16.77 -28.15 -11.35
N PRO A 207 -17.41 -28.57 -12.47
CA PRO A 207 -17.61 -29.98 -12.79
C PRO A 207 -16.30 -30.75 -13.03
N ASP A 208 -15.21 -30.04 -13.38
CA ASP A 208 -13.84 -30.57 -13.43
C ASP A 208 -13.02 -30.01 -12.26
N TRP A 209 -13.29 -30.54 -11.06
CA TRP A 209 -12.59 -30.14 -9.84
C TRP A 209 -11.08 -30.36 -9.93
N ALA A 210 -10.65 -31.50 -10.48
CA ALA A 210 -9.23 -31.81 -10.61
C ALA A 210 -8.52 -30.82 -11.54
N GLY A 211 -9.18 -30.42 -12.63
CA GLY A 211 -8.68 -29.37 -13.52
C GLY A 211 -8.55 -28.01 -12.83
N LEU A 212 -9.53 -27.60 -11.99
CA LEU A 212 -9.42 -26.37 -11.19
C LEU A 212 -8.24 -26.43 -10.23
N VAL A 213 -8.11 -27.51 -9.45
CA VAL A 213 -7.02 -27.67 -8.46
C VAL A 213 -5.67 -27.62 -9.16
N GLN A 214 -5.51 -28.35 -10.28
CA GLN A 214 -4.27 -28.32 -11.03
C GLN A 214 -3.95 -26.92 -11.59
N ALA A 215 -4.94 -26.25 -12.20
CA ALA A 215 -4.75 -24.91 -12.74
C ALA A 215 -4.44 -23.89 -11.64
N PHE A 216 -5.06 -24.04 -10.47
CA PHE A 216 -4.77 -23.21 -9.29
C PHE A 216 -3.35 -23.46 -8.80
N ASP A 217 -2.97 -24.69 -8.49
CA ASP A 217 -1.63 -25.05 -7.99
C ASP A 217 -0.50 -24.59 -8.93
N GLU A 218 -0.71 -24.69 -10.25
CA GLU A 218 0.25 -24.27 -11.27
C GLU A 218 0.24 -22.74 -11.54
N ALA A 219 -0.68 -22.00 -10.90
CA ALA A 219 -1.00 -20.60 -11.20
C ALA A 219 -1.24 -20.37 -12.70
N ASP A 220 -1.91 -21.31 -13.37
CA ASP A 220 -2.25 -21.26 -14.79
C ASP A 220 -3.38 -20.26 -15.04
N ILE A 221 -3.01 -18.99 -15.22
CA ILE A 221 -3.95 -17.89 -15.48
C ILE A 221 -4.83 -18.17 -16.71
N ALA A 222 -4.30 -18.83 -17.75
CA ALA A 222 -5.08 -19.12 -18.95
C ALA A 222 -6.16 -20.18 -18.69
N GLY A 223 -5.83 -21.19 -17.87
CA GLY A 223 -6.77 -22.21 -17.39
C GLY A 223 -7.78 -21.69 -16.37
N LEU A 224 -7.39 -20.75 -15.52
CA LEU A 224 -8.24 -20.17 -14.46
C LEU A 224 -9.20 -19.09 -14.97
N LYS A 225 -8.78 -18.25 -15.92
CA LYS A 225 -9.59 -17.11 -16.43
C LYS A 225 -11.00 -17.47 -16.95
N PRO A 226 -11.23 -18.61 -17.65
CA PRO A 226 -12.56 -18.96 -18.12
C PRO A 226 -13.47 -19.56 -17.03
N LEU A 227 -12.93 -19.90 -15.85
CA LEU A 227 -13.69 -20.51 -14.77
C LEU A 227 -14.55 -19.47 -14.03
N PRO A 228 -15.64 -19.89 -13.35
CA PRO A 228 -16.36 -19.02 -12.44
C PRO A 228 -15.41 -18.38 -11.39
N ALA A 229 -15.70 -17.15 -10.98
CA ALA A 229 -14.87 -16.43 -10.03
C ALA A 229 -14.92 -17.13 -8.66
N PHE A 230 -13.75 -17.44 -8.08
CA PHE A 230 -13.65 -18.21 -6.82
C PHE A 230 -12.79 -17.55 -5.74
N LEU A 231 -11.98 -16.54 -6.07
CA LEU A 231 -10.98 -15.97 -5.15
C LEU A 231 -11.60 -15.47 -3.85
N ASP A 232 -12.78 -14.85 -3.93
CA ASP A 232 -13.49 -14.30 -2.76
C ASP A 232 -14.20 -15.41 -1.94
N ASP A 233 -14.30 -16.62 -2.48
CA ASP A 233 -14.94 -17.78 -1.84
C ASP A 233 -13.95 -18.71 -1.14
N ILE A 234 -12.64 -18.42 -1.22
CA ILE A 234 -11.60 -19.25 -0.60
C ILE A 234 -11.73 -19.18 0.92
N LEU A 235 -11.88 -20.34 1.55
CA LEU A 235 -11.84 -20.54 2.98
C LEU A 235 -10.44 -20.98 3.41
N TRP A 236 -9.84 -20.22 4.31
CA TRP A 236 -8.49 -20.48 4.82
C TRP A 236 -8.54 -21.20 6.16
N GLU A 237 -8.12 -22.46 6.16
CA GLU A 237 -7.89 -23.22 7.40
C GLU A 237 -6.47 -22.95 7.90
N ARG A 238 -6.26 -22.92 9.23
CA ARG A 238 -4.99 -22.48 9.84
C ARG A 238 -4.50 -23.47 10.87
N GLU A 239 -3.19 -23.69 10.89
CA GLU A 239 -2.47 -24.48 11.90
C GLU A 239 -1.14 -23.80 12.28
N TYR A 240 -0.58 -24.16 13.43
CA TYR A 240 0.70 -23.64 13.90
C TYR A 240 1.74 -24.75 13.98
N HIS A 241 2.81 -24.61 13.20
CA HIS A 241 3.86 -25.62 13.08
C HIS A 241 5.13 -25.12 13.76
N LYS A 242 5.81 -25.99 14.51
CA LYS A 242 7.10 -25.63 15.11
C LYS A 242 8.13 -25.50 14.00
N ILE A 243 8.88 -24.40 14.01
CA ILE A 243 9.97 -24.17 13.07
C ILE A 243 11.33 -24.15 13.76
N GLU A 244 12.36 -24.55 13.04
CA GLU A 244 13.74 -24.40 13.50
C GLU A 244 14.18 -22.95 13.27
N ALA A 245 14.73 -22.30 14.28
CA ALA A 245 15.15 -20.90 14.19
C ALA A 245 16.15 -20.63 13.05
N LYS A 246 16.87 -21.65 12.55
CA LYS A 246 17.80 -21.51 11.43
C LYS A 246 17.12 -21.19 10.09
N ASP A 247 15.83 -21.49 9.96
CA ASP A 247 15.06 -21.37 8.72
C ASP A 247 14.43 -19.97 8.56
N VAL A 248 14.53 -19.11 9.60
CA VAL A 248 14.06 -17.72 9.57
C VAL A 248 15.20 -16.78 9.09
N PRO A 249 15.00 -15.94 8.06
CA PRO A 249 15.91 -14.86 7.71
C PRO A 249 16.18 -13.96 8.92
N PHE A 250 17.35 -13.34 9.07
CA PHE A 250 17.65 -12.51 10.25
C PHE A 250 17.40 -13.20 11.62
N ARG A 251 17.47 -14.54 11.68
CA ARG A 251 17.03 -15.35 12.83
C ARG A 251 17.35 -14.81 14.21
N ARG A 252 18.59 -14.34 14.44
CA ARG A 252 19.02 -13.87 15.76
C ARG A 252 18.21 -12.65 16.16
N LEU A 253 18.14 -11.66 15.26
CA LEU A 253 17.37 -10.44 15.47
C LEU A 253 15.89 -10.75 15.67
N ILE A 254 15.28 -11.57 14.81
CA ILE A 254 13.85 -11.88 14.93
C ILE A 254 13.55 -12.68 16.21
N THR A 255 14.33 -13.71 16.52
CA THR A 255 14.12 -14.48 17.76
C THR A 255 14.38 -13.66 19.02
N ASP A 256 15.27 -12.67 18.99
CA ASP A 256 15.49 -11.76 20.11
C ASP A 256 14.35 -10.72 20.20
N PHE A 257 13.86 -10.21 19.07
CA PHE A 257 12.70 -9.33 18.98
C PHE A 257 11.43 -9.99 19.52
N LEU A 258 11.13 -11.23 19.12
CA LEU A 258 9.96 -11.97 19.59
C LEU A 258 9.96 -12.23 21.11
N LYS A 259 11.12 -12.18 21.78
CA LYS A 259 11.21 -12.32 23.25
C LYS A 259 10.76 -11.08 24.01
N LEU A 260 10.61 -9.95 23.34
CA LEU A 260 10.13 -8.70 23.93
C LEU A 260 8.61 -8.73 24.19
N PHE A 261 7.90 -9.65 23.53
CA PHE A 261 6.45 -9.75 23.55
C PHE A 261 5.95 -11.00 24.28
N ASP A 262 4.68 -10.97 24.65
CA ASP A 262 4.01 -12.08 25.33
C ASP A 262 3.98 -13.37 24.49
N GLU A 263 3.83 -14.52 25.14
CA GLU A 263 3.64 -15.79 24.42
C GLU A 263 2.27 -15.86 23.73
N GLU A 264 2.18 -16.72 22.72
CA GLU A 264 1.02 -16.96 21.86
C GLU A 264 0.54 -15.74 21.08
N LEU A 265 1.36 -14.69 21.03
CA LEU A 265 1.10 -13.51 20.26
C LEU A 265 1.58 -13.66 18.81
N LEU A 266 0.64 -13.60 17.86
CA LEU A 266 0.95 -13.64 16.44
C LEU A 266 1.63 -12.33 16.01
N MET A 267 2.75 -12.47 15.30
CA MET A 267 3.59 -11.35 14.88
C MET A 267 3.85 -11.40 13.37
N PRO A 268 3.53 -10.35 12.62
CA PRO A 268 4.00 -10.23 11.24
C PRO A 268 5.50 -9.97 11.22
N VAL A 269 6.16 -10.81 10.43
CA VAL A 269 7.60 -10.79 10.16
C VAL A 269 7.74 -10.60 8.65
N ASN A 270 7.79 -9.33 8.22
CA ASN A 270 7.79 -8.92 6.82
C ASN A 270 9.17 -9.21 6.17
N VAL A 271 9.45 -10.49 5.92
CA VAL A 271 10.75 -10.95 5.38
C VAL A 271 11.09 -10.33 4.03
N GLY A 272 10.11 -10.12 3.16
CA GLY A 272 10.34 -9.44 1.88
C GLY A 272 10.69 -7.95 2.05
N ALA A 273 10.08 -7.26 3.03
CA ALA A 273 10.48 -5.89 3.38
C ALA A 273 11.90 -5.86 3.94
N ALA A 274 12.27 -6.81 4.79
CA ALA A 274 13.63 -6.95 5.31
C ALA A 274 14.67 -7.19 4.19
N ASP A 275 14.35 -8.03 3.21
CA ASP A 275 15.19 -8.23 2.03
C ASP A 275 15.29 -6.98 1.15
N SER A 276 14.21 -6.21 1.03
CA SER A 276 14.22 -4.94 0.29
C SER A 276 15.15 -3.90 0.95
N LEU A 277 15.24 -3.87 2.29
CA LEU A 277 16.17 -2.98 3.01
C LEU A 277 17.63 -3.34 2.74
N LYS A 278 17.94 -4.64 2.71
CA LYS A 278 19.26 -5.14 2.34
C LYS A 278 19.62 -4.75 0.90
N GLU A 279 18.66 -4.89 -0.01
CA GLU A 279 18.84 -4.54 -1.41
C GLU A 279 18.98 -3.02 -1.62
N ALA A 280 18.21 -2.22 -0.87
CA ALA A 280 18.35 -0.77 -0.88
C ALA A 280 19.74 -0.36 -0.41
N HIS A 281 20.24 -0.94 0.69
CA HIS A 281 21.59 -0.67 1.17
C HIS A 281 22.67 -1.02 0.13
N ARG A 282 22.52 -2.14 -0.60
CA ARG A 282 23.44 -2.52 -1.69
C ARG A 282 23.44 -1.49 -2.83
N LEU A 283 22.27 -1.03 -3.24
CA LEU A 283 22.09 -0.20 -4.42
C LEU A 283 22.39 1.28 -4.19
N LEU A 284 22.11 1.79 -2.99
CA LEU A 284 22.29 3.20 -2.65
C LEU A 284 23.77 3.59 -2.71
N ALA A 285 24.06 4.64 -3.47
CA ALA A 285 25.39 5.26 -3.50
C ALA A 285 25.80 5.73 -2.10
N PRO A 286 27.10 5.80 -1.78
CA PRO A 286 27.57 6.24 -0.47
C PRO A 286 27.09 7.64 -0.04
N ASP A 287 26.75 8.50 -0.99
CA ASP A 287 26.23 9.86 -0.80
C ASP A 287 24.76 10.02 -1.24
N ALA A 288 24.06 8.90 -1.46
CA ALA A 288 22.65 8.85 -1.85
C ALA A 288 21.76 9.52 -0.80
N LEU A 289 20.60 9.99 -1.24
CA LEU A 289 19.59 10.60 -0.37
C LEU A 289 18.70 9.57 0.34
N GLY A 290 18.98 8.28 0.15
CA GLY A 290 18.41 7.18 0.93
C GLY A 290 17.22 6.48 0.28
N PHE A 291 16.47 5.78 1.12
CA PHE A 291 15.30 4.98 0.80
C PHE A 291 14.10 5.49 1.59
N SER A 292 12.93 5.53 0.96
CA SER A 292 11.65 5.78 1.63
C SER A 292 10.63 4.72 1.26
N SER A 293 10.01 4.11 2.29
CA SER A 293 8.80 3.31 2.15
C SER A 293 7.60 4.01 2.78
N PHE A 294 6.43 3.77 2.20
CA PHE A 294 5.14 4.24 2.68
C PHE A 294 4.18 3.07 2.75
N ASP A 295 3.83 2.60 3.94
CA ASP A 295 2.98 1.43 4.10
C ASP A 295 2.15 1.49 5.38
N ALA A 296 1.04 0.75 5.40
CA ALA A 296 0.20 0.58 6.57
C ALA A 296 0.88 -0.36 7.59
N GLY A 297 1.10 0.13 8.80
CA GLY A 297 1.86 -0.60 9.80
C GLY A 297 1.87 0.06 11.16
N THR A 298 2.76 -0.42 12.02
CA THR A 298 2.98 0.18 13.34
C THR A 298 4.43 0.02 13.79
N ALA A 299 4.91 1.03 14.52
CA ALA A 299 6.16 0.98 15.28
C ALA A 299 5.91 0.93 16.79
N ASP A 300 4.64 0.96 17.22
CA ASP A 300 4.27 0.99 18.63
C ASP A 300 4.28 -0.43 19.22
N GLU A 301 5.20 -0.68 20.16
CA GLU A 301 5.31 -1.94 20.86
C GLU A 301 4.02 -2.31 21.62
N ALA A 302 3.25 -1.33 22.11
CA ALA A 302 1.99 -1.59 22.79
C ALA A 302 0.94 -2.15 21.83
N VAL A 303 0.89 -1.62 20.60
CA VAL A 303 0.03 -2.15 19.53
C VAL A 303 0.51 -3.54 19.13
N LEU A 304 1.82 -3.73 18.97
CA LEU A 304 2.38 -5.04 18.65
C LEU A 304 2.11 -6.08 19.74
N ASN A 305 2.02 -5.68 21.02
CA ASN A 305 1.69 -6.55 22.15
C ASN A 305 0.17 -6.82 22.31
N ASP A 306 -0.69 -6.20 21.50
CA ASP A 306 -2.13 -6.41 21.54
C ASP A 306 -2.50 -7.74 20.82
N PRO A 307 -3.16 -8.70 21.50
CA PRO A 307 -3.63 -9.94 20.87
C PRO A 307 -4.74 -9.74 19.84
N GLU A 308 -5.47 -8.62 19.88
CA GLU A 308 -6.53 -8.27 18.94
C GLU A 308 -6.01 -7.49 17.72
N LYS A 309 -4.71 -7.17 17.67
CA LYS A 309 -4.15 -6.41 16.54
C LYS A 309 -4.37 -7.14 15.21
N PRO A 310 -4.71 -6.41 14.13
CA PRO A 310 -4.77 -7.02 12.80
C PRO A 310 -3.35 -7.38 12.33
N CYS A 311 -3.14 -8.62 11.91
CA CYS A 311 -1.88 -9.04 11.28
C CYS A 311 -1.95 -8.95 9.75
N TYR A 312 -3.15 -9.12 9.18
CA TYR A 312 -3.41 -9.04 7.75
C TYR A 312 -4.89 -8.83 7.48
N ASN A 313 -5.19 -8.36 6.27
CA ASN A 313 -6.52 -8.32 5.67
C ASN A 313 -6.55 -9.23 4.43
N LEU A 314 -7.73 -9.75 4.11
CA LEU A 314 -7.98 -10.48 2.87
C LEU A 314 -8.89 -9.62 1.98
N VAL A 315 -8.35 -9.09 0.89
CA VAL A 315 -9.10 -8.25 -0.06
C VAL A 315 -9.06 -8.93 -1.41
N GLY A 316 -10.23 -9.23 -1.97
CA GLY A 316 -10.29 -9.85 -3.28
C GLY A 316 -9.64 -11.26 -3.37
N GLY A 317 -9.47 -11.95 -2.24
CA GLY A 317 -8.73 -13.21 -2.12
C GLY A 317 -7.21 -13.07 -1.94
N GLN A 318 -6.67 -11.85 -1.93
CA GLN A 318 -5.24 -11.56 -1.72
C GLN A 318 -4.96 -11.14 -0.27
N PHE A 319 -3.82 -11.58 0.28
CA PHE A 319 -3.38 -11.19 1.62
C PHE A 319 -2.55 -9.91 1.59
N SER A 320 -2.97 -8.94 2.39
CA SER A 320 -2.22 -7.70 2.67
C SER A 320 -1.85 -7.67 4.14
N PHE A 321 -0.56 -7.52 4.47
CA PHE A 321 -0.06 -7.63 5.84
C PHE A 321 0.19 -6.29 6.49
N MET A 322 -0.06 -6.21 7.80
CA MET A 322 0.45 -5.11 8.61
C MET A 322 1.97 -5.11 8.56
N VAL A 323 2.57 -3.95 8.30
CA VAL A 323 4.02 -3.78 8.33
C VAL A 323 4.51 -3.56 9.77
N ASN A 324 5.40 -4.44 10.22
CA ASN A 324 6.05 -4.34 11.52
C ASN A 324 7.26 -3.40 11.45
N LEU A 325 6.99 -2.10 11.58
CA LEU A 325 8.01 -1.05 11.41
C LEU A 325 9.05 -1.09 12.53
N ALA A 326 8.68 -1.54 13.73
CA ALA A 326 9.61 -1.71 14.84
C ALA A 326 10.68 -2.78 14.51
N LEU A 327 10.26 -3.93 13.99
CA LEU A 327 11.18 -4.97 13.54
C LEU A 327 12.05 -4.48 12.36
N LEU A 328 11.44 -3.78 11.41
CA LEU A 328 12.15 -3.27 10.22
C LEU A 328 13.17 -2.17 10.56
N GLU A 329 12.94 -1.38 11.61
CA GLU A 329 13.94 -0.44 12.13
C GLU A 329 15.20 -1.18 12.60
N ASP A 330 15.03 -2.27 13.37
CA ASP A 330 16.15 -3.08 13.84
C ASP A 330 16.87 -3.78 12.67
N VAL A 331 16.12 -4.25 11.67
CA VAL A 331 16.69 -4.79 10.43
C VAL A 331 17.52 -3.74 9.69
N ALA A 332 16.98 -2.53 9.51
CA ALA A 332 17.68 -1.43 8.85
C ALA A 332 18.99 -1.06 9.57
N LYS A 333 18.98 -1.06 10.91
CA LYS A 333 20.20 -0.89 11.73
C LYS A 333 21.19 -2.03 11.50
N GLN A 334 20.73 -3.29 11.50
CA GLN A 334 21.60 -4.45 11.30
C GLN A 334 22.25 -4.47 9.91
N VAL A 335 21.54 -4.07 8.85
CA VAL A 335 22.10 -4.02 7.49
C VAL A 335 23.06 -2.84 7.28
N GLY A 336 23.15 -1.90 8.22
CA GLY A 336 24.01 -0.72 8.10
C GLY A 336 23.37 0.40 7.29
N GLY A 337 22.04 0.51 7.29
CA GLY A 337 21.25 1.47 6.52
C GLY A 337 21.38 2.94 6.92
N GLY A 338 22.14 3.26 7.97
CA GLY A 338 22.27 4.62 8.50
C GLY A 338 21.17 4.96 9.50
N GLN A 339 20.70 6.22 9.47
CA GLN A 339 19.62 6.68 10.33
C GLN A 339 18.27 6.18 9.81
N VAL A 340 17.41 5.76 10.74
CA VAL A 340 16.02 5.42 10.46
C VAL A 340 15.12 6.50 11.04
N THR A 341 14.12 6.92 10.27
CA THR A 341 13.00 7.75 10.74
C THR A 341 11.70 7.05 10.40
N ILE A 342 10.82 6.95 11.39
CA ILE A 342 9.45 6.46 11.22
C ILE A 342 8.54 7.59 11.68
N GLU A 343 7.68 8.08 10.78
CA GLU A 343 6.72 9.15 11.06
C GLU A 343 5.40 8.89 10.34
N PRO A 344 4.25 9.36 10.85
CA PRO A 344 2.99 9.25 10.13
C PRO A 344 3.08 9.92 8.74
N GLN A 345 2.58 9.26 7.70
CA GLN A 345 2.65 9.77 6.32
C GLN A 345 1.95 11.14 6.18
N LYS A 346 0.83 11.33 6.90
CA LYS A 346 0.12 12.62 6.95
C LYS A 346 0.98 13.75 7.52
N GLU A 347 1.87 13.48 8.47
CA GLU A 347 2.79 14.48 9.02
C GLU A 347 3.90 14.84 8.03
N PHE A 348 4.41 13.84 7.30
CA PHE A 348 5.38 14.07 6.22
C PHE A 348 4.78 14.95 5.12
N VAL A 349 3.59 14.60 4.62
CA VAL A 349 2.89 15.37 3.58
C VAL A 349 2.49 16.76 4.07
N GLY A 350 1.89 16.85 5.27
CA GLY A 350 1.48 18.11 5.87
C GLY A 350 2.63 19.10 6.07
N ARG A 351 3.81 18.60 6.45
CA ARG A 351 5.03 19.43 6.57
C ARG A 351 5.46 20.05 5.25
N SER A 352 5.33 19.32 4.14
CA SER A 352 5.62 19.87 2.81
C SER A 352 4.62 20.96 2.40
N LEU A 353 3.36 20.87 2.84
CA LEU A 353 2.32 21.85 2.55
C LEU A 353 2.28 23.01 3.56
N GLY A 354 2.92 22.84 4.73
CA GLY A 354 2.87 23.80 5.84
C GLY A 354 1.54 23.83 6.58
N VAL A 355 0.71 22.78 6.44
CA VAL A 355 -0.65 22.68 7.01
C VAL A 355 -0.94 21.24 7.41
N ASN A 356 -1.87 21.03 8.35
CA ASN A 356 -2.35 19.69 8.65
C ASN A 356 -3.12 19.12 7.46
N VAL A 357 -3.03 17.81 7.28
CA VAL A 357 -3.78 17.08 6.26
C VAL A 357 -4.45 15.86 6.87
N MET A 358 -5.55 15.44 6.25
CA MET A 358 -6.18 14.15 6.45
C MET A 358 -6.67 13.62 5.11
N SER A 359 -6.93 12.33 4.98
CA SER A 359 -7.48 11.75 3.75
C SER A 359 -8.97 12.06 3.60
N LEU A 360 -9.53 11.89 2.40
CA LEU A 360 -11.00 11.91 2.25
C LEU A 360 -11.66 10.78 3.07
N MET A 361 -11.02 9.62 3.21
CA MET A 361 -11.49 8.56 4.12
C MET A 361 -11.60 9.02 5.57
N ASP A 362 -10.67 9.85 6.07
CA ASP A 362 -10.76 10.43 7.42
C ASP A 362 -11.93 11.42 7.55
N VAL A 363 -12.22 12.18 6.48
CA VAL A 363 -13.43 13.02 6.41
C VAL A 363 -14.67 12.13 6.50
N LEU A 364 -14.76 11.08 5.69
CA LEU A 364 -15.90 10.15 5.66
C LEU A 364 -16.09 9.46 7.03
N ALA A 365 -15.01 9.02 7.66
CA ALA A 365 -15.01 8.40 8.99
C ALA A 365 -15.47 9.37 10.10
N SER A 366 -15.37 10.68 9.87
CA SER A 366 -15.89 11.71 10.77
C SER A 366 -17.41 11.90 10.68
N HIS A 367 -18.09 11.22 9.74
CA HIS A 367 -19.54 11.29 9.64
C HIS A 367 -20.20 10.56 10.83
N PRO A 368 -21.07 11.21 11.62
CA PRO A 368 -21.59 10.64 12.87
C PRO A 368 -22.47 9.40 12.67
N GLN A 369 -23.05 9.24 11.48
CA GLN A 369 -23.89 8.09 11.15
C GLN A 369 -23.73 7.72 9.67
N LEU A 370 -22.94 6.68 9.37
CA LEU A 370 -22.80 6.21 8.00
C LEU A 370 -24.08 5.51 7.52
N PRO A 371 -24.45 5.65 6.23
CA PRO A 371 -25.52 4.87 5.63
C PRO A 371 -25.28 3.36 5.72
N LYS A 372 -26.35 2.57 5.64
CA LYS A 372 -26.25 1.10 5.73
C LYS A 372 -26.09 0.45 4.36
N GLU A 373 -26.78 0.99 3.36
CA GLU A 373 -26.78 0.42 2.02
C GLU A 373 -25.54 0.89 1.24
N PRO A 374 -24.84 0.00 0.50
CA PRO A 374 -23.61 0.36 -0.21
C PRO A 374 -23.76 1.54 -1.18
N TRP A 375 -24.87 1.61 -1.93
CA TRP A 375 -25.11 2.71 -2.87
C TRP A 375 -25.41 4.05 -2.17
N GLU A 376 -25.86 4.03 -0.91
CA GLU A 376 -26.01 5.26 -0.12
C GLU A 376 -24.65 5.77 0.36
N ILE A 377 -23.71 4.87 0.64
CA ILE A 377 -22.32 5.21 0.91
C ILE A 377 -21.68 5.83 -0.34
N ASP A 378 -21.84 5.20 -1.51
CA ASP A 378 -21.36 5.77 -2.80
C ASP A 378 -21.90 7.19 -3.03
N ARG A 379 -23.21 7.39 -2.76
CA ARG A 379 -23.84 8.71 -2.84
C ARG A 379 -23.21 9.71 -1.87
N LEU A 380 -22.98 9.31 -0.62
CA LEU A 380 -22.35 10.16 0.39
C LEU A 380 -20.92 10.54 -0.03
N ILE A 381 -20.13 9.60 -0.57
CA ILE A 381 -18.78 9.86 -1.07
C ILE A 381 -18.83 10.91 -2.17
N LEU A 382 -19.64 10.72 -3.21
CA LEU A 382 -19.73 11.66 -4.34
C LEU A 382 -20.15 13.07 -3.92
N LYS A 383 -21.10 13.18 -2.97
CA LYS A 383 -21.52 14.48 -2.43
C LYS A 383 -20.47 15.13 -1.54
N THR A 384 -19.74 14.34 -0.77
CA THR A 384 -18.64 14.82 0.07
C THR A 384 -17.50 15.37 -0.82
N VAL A 385 -17.16 14.64 -1.89
CA VAL A 385 -16.21 15.10 -2.91
C VAL A 385 -16.65 16.41 -3.55
N GLU A 386 -17.91 16.50 -3.97
CA GLU A 386 -18.47 17.74 -4.54
C GLU A 386 -18.36 18.93 -3.57
N ALA A 387 -18.67 18.73 -2.29
CA ALA A 387 -18.54 19.75 -1.26
C ALA A 387 -17.08 20.23 -1.08
N VAL A 388 -16.13 19.28 -1.00
CA VAL A 388 -14.70 19.56 -0.79
C VAL A 388 -14.06 20.20 -2.03
N ASN A 389 -14.55 19.90 -3.23
CA ASN A 389 -14.09 20.51 -4.50
C ASN A 389 -14.28 22.03 -4.54
N ALA A 390 -15.05 22.64 -3.62
CA ALA A 390 -15.12 24.09 -3.47
C ALA A 390 -13.80 24.70 -2.94
N GLY A 391 -12.99 23.91 -2.25
CA GLY A 391 -11.69 24.27 -1.68
C GLY A 391 -10.51 23.62 -2.39
N TYR A 392 -10.67 22.36 -2.79
CA TYR A 392 -9.61 21.55 -3.41
C TYR A 392 -9.49 21.80 -4.91
N VAL A 393 -8.25 21.99 -5.39
CA VAL A 393 -7.94 22.07 -6.83
C VAL A 393 -6.67 21.29 -7.13
N SER A 394 -6.80 20.23 -7.92
CA SER A 394 -5.68 19.46 -8.47
C SER A 394 -5.03 20.20 -9.64
N PRO A 395 -3.69 20.22 -9.75
CA PRO A 395 -3.01 20.66 -10.96
C PRO A 395 -3.18 19.67 -12.13
N TYR A 396 -3.68 18.46 -11.87
CA TYR A 396 -3.90 17.39 -12.82
C TYR A 396 -5.38 17.23 -13.14
N GLU A 397 -5.70 17.03 -14.43
CA GLU A 397 -7.07 16.71 -14.84
C GLU A 397 -7.38 15.23 -14.61
N ARG A 398 -8.13 14.93 -13.56
CA ARG A 398 -8.67 13.61 -13.24
C ARG A 398 -10.04 13.75 -12.58
N ILE A 399 -11.01 13.00 -13.09
CA ILE A 399 -12.28 12.76 -12.39
C ILE A 399 -12.02 11.64 -11.38
N ILE A 400 -12.61 11.73 -10.18
CA ILE A 400 -12.50 10.68 -9.17
C ILE A 400 -12.84 9.32 -9.77
N ASP A 401 -11.99 8.32 -9.50
CA ASP A 401 -12.22 6.95 -9.91
C ASP A 401 -12.93 6.20 -8.78
N LEU A 402 -14.26 6.19 -8.81
CA LEU A 402 -15.10 5.52 -7.81
C LEU A 402 -15.87 4.36 -8.45
N PRO A 403 -15.50 3.09 -8.20
CA PRO A 403 -16.28 1.96 -8.65
C PRO A 403 -17.60 1.89 -7.86
N LEU A 404 -18.72 2.12 -8.54
CA LEU A 404 -20.05 2.06 -7.92
C LEU A 404 -20.41 0.61 -7.54
N SER A 405 -21.11 0.45 -6.41
CA SER A 405 -21.53 -0.85 -5.92
C SER A 405 -22.35 -1.66 -6.94
N THR A 406 -22.02 -2.94 -7.08
CA THR A 406 -22.70 -3.86 -8.00
C THR A 406 -24.15 -4.14 -7.61
N GLU A 407 -24.50 -3.94 -6.34
CA GLU A 407 -25.84 -4.15 -5.77
C GLU A 407 -26.77 -2.95 -5.95
N THR A 408 -26.26 -1.85 -6.51
CA THR A 408 -27.03 -0.61 -6.72
C THR A 408 -28.24 -0.85 -7.65
N PRO A 409 -29.47 -0.49 -7.23
CA PRO A 409 -30.66 -0.53 -8.10
C PRO A 409 -30.48 0.30 -9.39
N GLU A 410 -31.06 -0.14 -10.50
CA GLU A 410 -30.80 0.44 -11.82
C GLU A 410 -31.06 1.97 -11.90
N GLU A 411 -32.16 2.44 -11.30
CA GLU A 411 -32.49 3.87 -11.25
C GLU A 411 -31.44 4.66 -10.45
N THR A 412 -31.06 4.14 -9.29
CA THR A 412 -30.03 4.74 -8.43
C THR A 412 -28.65 4.70 -9.09
N ARG A 413 -28.33 3.63 -9.84
CA ARG A 413 -27.07 3.53 -10.58
C ARG A 413 -26.96 4.65 -11.60
N ARG A 414 -28.02 4.92 -12.36
CA ARG A 414 -28.03 6.02 -13.34
C ARG A 414 -27.85 7.39 -12.67
N GLU A 415 -28.45 7.59 -11.49
CA GLU A 415 -28.26 8.80 -10.68
C GLU A 415 -26.79 8.96 -10.26
N LEU A 416 -26.19 7.90 -9.71
CA LEU A 416 -24.80 7.92 -9.25
C LEU A 416 -23.80 8.08 -10.40
N GLU A 417 -24.03 7.42 -11.54
CA GLU A 417 -23.24 7.60 -12.76
C GLU A 417 -23.30 9.05 -13.24
N GLN A 418 -24.48 9.68 -13.17
CA GLN A 418 -24.64 11.09 -13.51
C GLN A 418 -23.90 12.01 -12.52
N LEU A 419 -23.97 11.73 -11.22
CA LEU A 419 -23.22 12.48 -10.19
C LEU A 419 -21.71 12.33 -10.38
N LEU A 420 -21.24 11.12 -10.66
CA LEU A 420 -19.82 10.83 -10.94
C LEU A 420 -19.34 11.59 -12.18
N ALA A 421 -20.11 11.60 -13.27
CA ALA A 421 -19.78 12.33 -14.49
C ALA A 421 -19.78 13.86 -14.34
N GLN A 422 -20.44 14.39 -13.31
CA GLN A 422 -20.50 15.82 -12.99
C GLN A 422 -19.36 16.29 -12.08
N GLN A 423 -18.57 15.36 -11.53
CA GLN A 423 -17.46 15.71 -10.65
C GLN A 423 -16.42 16.60 -11.37
N ALA A 424 -15.81 17.50 -10.59
CA ALA A 424 -14.83 18.42 -11.13
C ALA A 424 -13.61 17.66 -11.67
N LYS A 425 -13.19 17.97 -12.89
CA LYS A 425 -11.99 17.39 -13.52
C LYS A 425 -10.69 17.72 -12.80
N GLN A 426 -10.67 18.77 -11.98
CA GLN A 426 -9.54 19.14 -11.14
C GLN A 426 -9.92 19.02 -9.66
N GLY A 427 -10.93 18.20 -9.36
CA GLY A 427 -11.37 17.93 -8.01
C GLY A 427 -10.51 16.87 -7.33
N VAL A 428 -10.97 16.42 -6.16
CA VAL A 428 -10.39 15.31 -5.40
C VAL A 428 -10.33 14.07 -6.31
N PRO A 429 -9.14 13.50 -6.57
CA PRO A 429 -8.97 12.48 -7.60
C PRO A 429 -9.22 11.05 -7.09
N ASP A 430 -9.31 10.85 -5.77
CA ASP A 430 -9.39 9.53 -5.13
C ASP A 430 -9.93 9.64 -3.69
N THR A 431 -10.43 8.55 -3.11
CA THR A 431 -10.90 8.54 -1.71
C THR A 431 -9.77 8.54 -0.70
N VAL A 432 -8.56 8.15 -1.09
CA VAL A 432 -7.36 8.27 -0.24
C VAL A 432 -6.60 9.58 -0.45
N ALA A 433 -7.10 10.50 -1.28
CA ALA A 433 -6.41 11.77 -1.52
C ALA A 433 -6.30 12.61 -0.24
N TYR A 434 -5.14 13.27 -0.05
CA TYR A 434 -4.96 14.18 1.07
C TYR A 434 -5.76 15.46 0.85
N LEU A 435 -6.37 15.96 1.92
CA LEU A 435 -7.11 17.21 2.01
C LEU A 435 -6.47 18.09 3.07
N ALA A 436 -6.18 19.34 2.73
CA ALA A 436 -5.64 20.30 3.68
C ALA A 436 -6.73 20.79 4.64
N GLU A 437 -6.34 21.12 5.87
CA GLU A 437 -7.24 21.66 6.89
C GLU A 437 -8.06 22.83 6.37
N GLU A 438 -7.43 23.77 5.65
CA GLU A 438 -8.10 24.94 5.08
C GLU A 438 -9.15 24.56 4.03
N GLU A 439 -8.92 23.51 3.24
CA GLU A 439 -9.83 23.06 2.19
C GLU A 439 -11.09 22.44 2.80
N VAL A 440 -10.92 21.58 3.80
CA VAL A 440 -12.04 20.95 4.51
C VAL A 440 -12.82 22.00 5.31
N MET A 441 -12.12 22.91 6.00
CA MET A 441 -12.78 23.95 6.80
C MET A 441 -13.51 24.98 5.93
N LYS A 442 -13.03 25.24 4.71
CA LYS A 442 -13.75 26.06 3.73
C LYS A 442 -15.03 25.38 3.24
N ALA A 443 -15.03 24.05 3.13
CA ALA A 443 -16.18 23.24 2.74
C ALA A 443 -17.15 22.92 3.90
N ALA A 444 -16.79 23.26 5.15
CA ALA A 444 -17.50 22.82 6.35
C ALA A 444 -19.02 23.09 6.32
N GLY A 445 -19.47 24.24 5.80
CA GLY A 445 -20.91 24.53 5.70
C GLY A 445 -21.67 23.56 4.78
N HIS A 446 -21.09 23.21 3.63
CA HIS A 446 -21.69 22.20 2.74
C HIS A 446 -21.60 20.79 3.33
N LEU A 447 -20.54 20.49 4.09
CA LEU A 447 -20.42 19.22 4.81
C LEU A 447 -21.47 19.11 5.94
N GLU A 448 -21.76 20.19 6.66
CA GLU A 448 -22.83 20.23 7.67
C GLU A 448 -24.21 19.92 7.06
N GLU A 449 -24.48 20.39 5.83
CA GLU A 449 -25.70 20.05 5.08
C GLU A 449 -25.80 18.55 4.74
N LEU A 450 -24.66 17.86 4.64
CA LEU A 450 -24.60 16.41 4.43
C LEU A 450 -24.66 15.60 5.72
N GLY A 451 -24.61 16.24 6.90
CA GLY A 451 -24.71 15.59 8.20
C GLY A 451 -23.39 15.48 8.97
N TYR A 452 -22.29 16.04 8.46
CA TYR A 452 -21.03 16.10 9.19
C TYR A 452 -21.10 17.08 10.37
N ASP A 453 -20.36 16.78 11.44
CA ASP A 453 -20.16 17.70 12.56
C ASP A 453 -18.82 18.41 12.43
N ARG A 454 -18.86 19.75 12.41
CA ARG A 454 -17.66 20.58 12.26
C ARG A 454 -16.64 20.39 13.37
N SER A 455 -17.07 20.16 14.61
CA SER A 455 -16.16 19.94 15.73
C SER A 455 -15.48 18.58 15.64
N ILE A 456 -16.16 17.56 15.12
CA ILE A 456 -15.56 16.24 14.84
C ILE A 456 -14.52 16.37 13.71
N LEU A 457 -14.83 17.08 12.62
CA LEU A 457 -13.88 17.34 11.54
C LEU A 457 -12.62 18.07 12.03
N GLN A 458 -12.78 19.05 12.93
CA GLN A 458 -11.64 19.76 13.55
C GLN A 458 -10.81 18.85 14.44
N ALA A 459 -11.48 18.00 15.23
CA ALA A 459 -10.80 17.04 16.10
C ALA A 459 -10.01 16.00 15.30
N ALA A 460 -10.51 15.58 14.13
CA ALA A 460 -9.85 14.59 13.27
C ALA A 460 -8.45 15.03 12.81
N PHE A 461 -8.24 16.32 12.50
CA PHE A 461 -6.90 16.85 12.16
C PHE A 461 -5.90 16.77 13.31
N LEU A 462 -6.39 16.77 14.56
CA LEU A 462 -5.57 16.72 15.77
C LEU A 462 -5.54 15.32 16.39
N ALA A 463 -6.24 14.36 15.79
CA ALA A 463 -6.31 13.01 16.30
C ALA A 463 -4.91 12.36 16.18
N PRO A 464 -4.45 11.66 17.24
CA PRO A 464 -3.25 10.86 17.13
C PRO A 464 -3.41 9.83 16.00
N PRO A 465 -2.30 9.35 15.41
CA PRO A 465 -2.34 8.23 14.47
C PRO A 465 -3.11 7.04 15.04
N GLN A 466 -3.78 6.30 14.16
CA GLN A 466 -4.42 5.05 14.56
C GLN A 466 -3.34 4.01 14.96
N PRO A 467 -3.69 2.97 15.75
CA PRO A 467 -2.75 1.91 16.13
C PRO A 467 -1.99 1.31 14.94
N VAL A 468 -2.71 1.13 13.83
CA VAL A 468 -2.16 0.82 12.50
C VAL A 468 -2.56 1.96 11.57
N ASP A 469 -1.57 2.60 10.97
CA ASP A 469 -1.74 3.78 10.12
C ASP A 469 -0.69 3.74 8.99
N TYR A 470 -0.77 4.66 8.03
CA TYR A 470 0.24 4.80 7.00
C TYR A 470 1.45 5.57 7.53
N PHE A 471 2.62 4.93 7.48
CA PHE A 471 3.87 5.52 7.96
C PHE A 471 4.87 5.70 6.83
N HIS A 472 5.61 6.80 6.91
CA HIS A 472 6.84 7.02 6.19
C HIS A 472 7.99 6.37 6.96
N PHE A 473 8.54 5.28 6.41
CA PHE A 473 9.80 4.70 6.84
C PHE A 473 10.93 5.23 5.98
N ARG A 474 11.89 5.95 6.56
CA ARG A 474 13.07 6.46 5.86
C ARG A 474 14.33 5.80 6.38
N MET A 475 15.21 5.38 5.48
CA MET A 475 16.55 4.87 5.76
C MET A 475 17.58 5.65 4.95
N GLY A 476 18.62 6.20 5.57
CA GLY A 476 19.68 6.90 4.82
C GLY A 476 20.56 7.81 5.69
N PRO A 477 21.30 8.75 5.08
CA PRO A 477 22.11 9.70 5.82
C PRO A 477 21.27 10.66 6.65
N ASP A 478 21.88 11.19 7.72
CA ASP A 478 21.25 12.12 8.65
C ASP A 478 20.57 13.28 7.93
N ALA A 479 19.39 13.67 8.44
CA ALA A 479 18.45 14.56 7.77
C ALA A 479 18.91 16.01 7.65
#